data_AF-A0A5B8XUV6-F1
#
_entry.id   AF-A0A5B8XUV6-F1
#
_cell.length_a   1.000
_cell.length_b   1.000
_cell.length_c   1.000
_cell.angle_alpha   90.00
_cell.angle_beta   90.00
_cell.angle_gamma   90.00
#
_symmetry.space_group_name_H-M   'P 1'
#
loop_
_entity.id
_entity.type
_entity.pdbx_description
1 polymer ?
#
loop_
_entity_poly.entity_id
_entity_poly.type
_entity_poly.pdbx_seq_one_letter_code
_entity_poly.pdbx_strand_id
1 'polypeptide(L)'
;MKRALVLVAGLALSGCFPNTDYLVDKAVNRTVDRAADRVGDRIGEAVAARMLANNPSLMYAYSMSVFSMMFHHGGYYYQGFDTYKEGDYTRWRVDGTAEGSLYERSLIRANQDGSEWWRVETRTKTEEGEDVVIMEAMLSSADEAGNRKVLRMRAMLPGEKEPREIPVEEKDAQNWQINTGRKLTEESLEGMTKGQEKITTEAGEFQATLLETKSGNTTVRWWNTESVPGGLVRYNATQDNGETTYQWELIAFGNDATTSVLNSF
;
A
#
# COMPACT_ATOMS: atom_id res chain seq x y z
N MET A 1 -11.06 -23.71 -20.16
CA MET A 1 -10.02 -23.34 -19.17
C MET A 1 -9.19 -22.19 -19.71
N LYS A 2 -9.58 -20.96 -19.40
CA LYS A 2 -8.83 -19.73 -19.70
C LYS A 2 -8.56 -19.08 -18.35
N ARG A 3 -7.29 -18.84 -18.03
CA ARG A 3 -6.87 -18.08 -16.84
C ARG A 3 -6.86 -16.62 -17.26
N ALA A 4 -7.73 -15.78 -16.69
CA ALA A 4 -7.58 -14.33 -16.78
C ALA A 4 -6.50 -13.93 -15.77
N LEU A 5 -5.46 -13.26 -16.24
CA LEU A 5 -4.46 -12.64 -15.40
C LEU A 5 -5.00 -11.23 -15.13
N VAL A 6 -5.51 -10.98 -13.93
CA VAL A 6 -6.04 -9.67 -13.57
C VAL A 6 -4.88 -8.69 -13.46
N LEU A 7 -4.89 -7.72 -14.36
CA LEU A 7 -3.96 -6.62 -14.41
C LEU A 7 -4.31 -5.62 -13.30
N VAL A 8 -3.50 -5.57 -12.24
CA VAL A 8 -3.41 -4.35 -11.42
C VAL A 8 -2.58 -3.35 -12.24
N ALA A 9 -3.20 -2.71 -13.23
CA ALA A 9 -2.57 -1.64 -13.98
C ALA A 9 -3.52 -0.46 -14.12
N GLY A 10 -3.07 0.68 -13.58
CA GLY A 10 -3.67 1.98 -13.88
C GLY A 10 -4.11 2.81 -12.68
N LEU A 11 -3.63 2.57 -11.45
CA LEU A 11 -3.74 3.59 -10.42
C LEU A 11 -2.71 4.68 -10.69
N ALA A 12 -3.07 5.61 -11.57
CA ALA A 12 -2.45 6.92 -11.66
C ALA A 12 -2.74 7.66 -10.34
N LEU A 13 -1.92 7.41 -9.32
CA LEU A 13 -1.89 8.16 -8.06
C LEU A 13 -1.20 9.50 -8.32
N SER A 14 -1.79 10.34 -9.17
CA SER A 14 -1.33 11.70 -9.48
C SER A 14 -1.56 12.68 -8.31
N GLY A 15 -1.61 12.20 -7.06
CA GLY A 15 -2.09 12.99 -5.93
C GLY A 15 -1.21 13.04 -4.70
N CYS A 16 -0.30 12.09 -4.44
CA CYS A 16 0.41 12.01 -3.14
C CYS A 16 1.85 11.49 -3.18
N PHE A 17 2.44 11.21 -4.35
CA PHE A 17 3.82 10.74 -4.44
C PHE A 17 4.64 11.61 -5.41
N PRO A 18 5.47 12.55 -4.93
CA PRO A 18 6.30 13.38 -5.82
C PRO A 18 7.41 12.60 -6.58
N ASN A 19 7.54 11.28 -6.35
CA ASN A 19 8.62 10.46 -6.93
C ASN A 19 8.14 9.32 -7.86
N THR A 20 6.83 9.09 -8.05
CA THR A 20 6.35 8.06 -9.00
C THR A 20 6.46 8.52 -10.45
N ASP A 21 6.35 9.82 -10.72
CA ASP A 21 6.46 10.38 -12.07
C ASP A 21 7.84 10.16 -12.69
N TYR A 22 8.91 10.17 -11.89
CA TYR A 22 10.28 9.97 -12.41
C TYR A 22 10.58 8.51 -12.81
N LEU A 23 9.88 7.53 -12.22
CA LEU A 23 10.13 6.10 -12.45
C LEU A 23 9.32 5.55 -13.62
N VAL A 24 8.11 6.06 -13.84
CA VAL A 24 7.26 5.64 -14.97
C VAL A 24 7.80 6.22 -16.29
N ASP A 25 8.34 7.45 -16.27
CA ASP A 25 8.77 8.14 -17.50
C ASP A 25 10.01 7.54 -18.18
N LYS A 26 10.88 6.85 -17.43
CA LYS A 26 12.15 6.36 -17.97
C LYS A 26 12.10 4.93 -18.50
N ALA A 27 11.09 4.14 -18.12
CA ALA A 27 10.92 2.76 -18.56
C ALA A 27 9.78 2.56 -19.58
N VAL A 28 8.78 3.45 -19.62
CA VAL A 28 7.53 3.21 -20.37
C VAL A 28 7.44 4.00 -21.70
N ASN A 29 8.14 5.13 -21.83
CA ASN A 29 7.97 6.07 -22.95
C ASN A 29 8.57 5.67 -24.32
N ARG A 30 8.95 4.40 -24.55
CA ARG A 30 9.46 3.98 -25.87
C ARG A 30 8.77 2.79 -26.52
N THR A 31 7.67 2.25 -25.99
CA THR A 31 7.09 1.03 -26.60
C THR A 31 5.56 0.97 -26.67
N VAL A 32 4.81 1.94 -26.12
CA VAL A 32 3.35 1.76 -25.96
C VAL A 32 2.48 2.44 -27.04
N ASP A 33 3.01 3.26 -27.94
CA ASP A 33 2.16 4.03 -28.88
C ASP A 33 1.63 3.29 -30.12
N ARG A 34 1.80 1.97 -30.28
CA ARG A 34 1.17 1.25 -31.42
C ARG A 34 0.79 -0.20 -31.11
N ALA A 35 -0.41 -0.41 -30.58
CA ALA A 35 -1.23 -1.60 -30.88
C ALA A 35 -2.67 -1.41 -30.37
N ALA A 36 -3.52 -0.81 -31.19
CA ALA A 36 -4.96 -0.79 -30.97
C ALA A 36 -5.58 -2.15 -31.35
N ASP A 37 -6.63 -2.50 -30.61
CA ASP A 37 -7.67 -3.53 -30.83
C ASP A 37 -7.41 -4.97 -30.33
N ARG A 38 -7.77 -5.19 -29.05
CA ARG A 38 -8.35 -6.37 -28.33
C ARG A 38 -7.77 -7.77 -28.50
N VAL A 39 -7.00 -8.06 -29.54
CA VAL A 39 -6.10 -9.23 -29.63
C VAL A 39 -4.73 -8.88 -29.04
N GLY A 40 -4.35 -7.59 -29.08
CA GLY A 40 -3.13 -7.04 -28.51
C GLY A 40 -3.05 -7.14 -26.99
N ASP A 41 -4.15 -6.97 -26.27
CA ASP A 41 -4.14 -6.90 -24.80
C ASP A 41 -3.69 -8.23 -24.18
N ARG A 42 -4.25 -9.37 -24.59
CA ARG A 42 -3.87 -10.67 -24.01
C ARG A 42 -2.47 -11.12 -24.37
N ILE A 43 -1.99 -10.76 -25.57
CA ILE A 43 -0.61 -11.06 -25.99
C ILE A 43 0.35 -10.10 -25.26
N GLY A 44 -0.01 -8.83 -25.14
CA GLY A 44 0.74 -7.81 -24.39
C GLY A 44 0.82 -8.12 -22.91
N GLU A 45 -0.26 -8.56 -22.28
CA GLU A 45 -0.31 -9.03 -20.89
C GLU A 45 0.53 -10.28 -20.68
N ALA A 46 0.42 -11.29 -21.57
CA ALA A 46 1.23 -12.49 -21.47
C ALA A 46 2.73 -12.20 -21.71
N VAL A 47 3.05 -11.25 -22.59
CA VAL A 47 4.42 -10.79 -22.83
C VAL A 47 4.93 -9.96 -21.66
N ALA A 48 4.12 -9.05 -21.09
CA ALA A 48 4.47 -8.27 -19.90
C ALA A 48 4.68 -9.19 -18.69
N ALA A 49 3.78 -10.16 -18.46
CA ALA A 49 3.92 -11.16 -17.41
C ALA A 49 5.15 -12.04 -17.62
N ARG A 50 5.50 -12.40 -18.87
CA ARG A 50 6.75 -13.11 -19.19
C ARG A 50 7.99 -12.24 -19.05
N MET A 51 7.93 -10.96 -19.39
CA MET A 51 9.03 -10.00 -19.25
C MET A 51 9.31 -9.74 -17.77
N LEU A 52 8.26 -9.54 -17.00
CA LEU A 52 8.28 -9.54 -15.53
C LEU A 52 8.92 -10.85 -15.06
N ALA A 53 8.33 -12.01 -15.33
CA ALA A 53 8.82 -13.30 -14.84
C ALA A 53 10.29 -13.62 -15.20
N ASN A 54 10.79 -13.13 -16.34
CA ASN A 54 12.16 -13.40 -16.80
C ASN A 54 13.15 -12.27 -16.50
N ASN A 55 12.75 -11.19 -15.84
CA ASN A 55 13.64 -10.07 -15.47
C ASN A 55 13.53 -9.78 -13.96
N PRO A 56 14.43 -10.35 -13.14
CA PRO A 56 14.42 -10.17 -11.68
C PRO A 56 14.40 -8.71 -11.22
N SER A 57 15.14 -7.83 -11.89
CA SER A 57 15.16 -6.40 -11.54
C SER A 57 13.82 -5.72 -11.82
N LEU A 58 13.13 -6.08 -12.91
CA LEU A 58 11.79 -5.57 -13.20
C LEU A 58 10.75 -6.14 -12.22
N MET A 59 10.88 -7.42 -11.84
CA MET A 59 10.04 -8.01 -10.78
C MET A 59 10.21 -7.32 -9.46
N TYR A 60 11.45 -7.05 -9.06
CA TYR A 60 11.74 -6.34 -7.83
C TYR A 60 11.13 -4.95 -7.86
N ALA A 61 11.36 -4.18 -8.93
CA ALA A 61 10.80 -2.83 -9.07
C ALA A 61 9.26 -2.82 -9.03
N TYR A 62 8.62 -3.76 -9.73
CA TYR A 62 7.16 -3.93 -9.68
C TYR A 62 6.68 -4.28 -8.27
N SER A 63 7.27 -5.31 -7.66
CA SER A 63 6.89 -5.78 -6.33
C SER A 63 7.13 -4.71 -5.27
N MET A 64 8.24 -3.98 -5.33
CA MET A 64 8.49 -2.84 -4.44
C MET A 64 7.51 -1.71 -4.64
N SER A 65 7.08 -1.44 -5.87
CA SER A 65 6.07 -0.41 -6.13
C SER A 65 4.72 -0.82 -5.53
N VAL A 66 4.30 -2.07 -5.72
CA VAL A 66 3.06 -2.61 -5.14
C VAL A 66 3.15 -2.64 -3.61
N PHE A 67 4.23 -3.19 -3.05
CA PHE A 67 4.45 -3.22 -1.61
C PHE A 67 4.47 -1.81 -1.02
N SER A 68 5.22 -0.87 -1.62
CA SER A 68 5.29 0.49 -1.13
C SER A 68 3.93 1.18 -1.19
N MET A 69 3.16 1.01 -2.28
CA MET A 69 1.81 1.56 -2.42
C MET A 69 0.86 1.00 -1.36
N MET A 70 0.91 -0.31 -1.10
CA MET A 70 0.13 -0.98 -0.06
C MET A 70 0.58 -0.53 1.33
N PHE A 71 1.87 -0.68 1.64
CA PHE A 71 2.43 -0.31 2.93
C PHE A 71 2.14 1.15 3.29
N HIS A 72 2.23 2.03 2.28
CA HIS A 72 1.85 3.42 2.30
C HIS A 72 0.44 3.66 1.71
N HIS A 73 -0.51 2.77 1.97
CA HIS A 73 -1.90 3.06 1.67
C HIS A 73 -2.42 3.91 2.85
N GLY A 74 -2.91 5.12 2.57
CA GLY A 74 -3.67 5.97 3.51
C GLY A 74 -3.33 7.45 3.42
N GLY A 75 -2.37 7.82 2.57
CA GLY A 75 -1.93 9.20 2.38
C GLY A 75 -0.75 9.56 3.27
N TYR A 76 -0.76 10.76 3.85
CA TYR A 76 0.35 11.25 4.66
C TYR A 76 0.49 10.47 5.98
N TYR A 77 1.70 9.97 6.24
CA TYR A 77 2.09 9.23 7.45
C TYR A 77 2.30 10.13 8.65
N TYR A 78 1.36 11.03 8.94
CA TYR A 78 1.53 11.92 10.09
C TYR A 78 1.39 11.18 11.44
N GLN A 79 1.04 9.88 11.46
CA GLN A 79 0.93 9.08 12.67
C GLN A 79 1.38 7.62 12.49
N GLY A 80 2.35 7.21 13.30
CA GLY A 80 2.20 5.98 14.05
C GLY A 80 2.70 4.68 13.43
N PHE A 81 3.58 4.69 12.42
CA PHE A 81 4.32 3.43 12.13
C PHE A 81 5.11 2.97 13.36
N ASP A 82 5.63 3.92 14.11
CA ASP A 82 6.26 3.72 15.42
C ASP A 82 5.27 3.30 16.53
N THR A 83 3.95 3.33 16.29
CA THR A 83 2.95 2.84 17.24
C THR A 83 2.56 1.39 17.01
N TYR A 84 2.89 0.79 15.86
CA TYR A 84 2.74 -0.66 15.68
C TYR A 84 3.75 -1.39 16.57
N LYS A 85 3.25 -2.44 17.21
CA LYS A 85 4.04 -3.44 17.93
C LYS A 85 3.95 -4.77 17.20
N GLU A 86 4.85 -5.69 17.56
CA GLU A 86 4.73 -7.06 17.06
C GLU A 86 3.34 -7.64 17.38
N GLY A 87 2.70 -8.20 16.35
CA GLY A 87 1.33 -8.70 16.39
C GLY A 87 0.28 -7.68 15.96
N ASP A 88 0.59 -6.38 15.97
CA ASP A 88 -0.39 -5.36 15.63
C ASP A 88 -0.80 -5.44 14.15
N TYR A 89 -2.11 -5.36 13.93
CA TYR A 89 -2.68 -5.21 12.60
C TYR A 89 -3.82 -4.21 12.57
N THR A 90 -4.08 -3.73 11.37
CA THR A 90 -5.23 -2.89 11.03
C THR A 90 -5.76 -3.31 9.67
N ARG A 91 -7.08 -3.28 9.52
CA ARG A 91 -7.79 -3.66 8.31
C ARG A 91 -8.83 -2.61 7.97
N TRP A 92 -8.85 -2.22 6.71
CA TRP A 92 -9.77 -1.21 6.19
C TRP A 92 -10.56 -1.77 5.02
N ARG A 93 -11.81 -1.34 4.91
CA ARG A 93 -12.57 -1.39 3.65
C ARG A 93 -12.22 -0.15 2.83
N VAL A 94 -12.03 -0.34 1.53
CA VAL A 94 -11.68 0.68 0.55
C VAL A 94 -12.78 0.72 -0.51
N ASP A 95 -13.34 1.91 -0.72
CA ASP A 95 -14.34 2.19 -1.75
C ASP A 95 -13.79 3.25 -2.73
N GLY A 96 -14.12 3.12 -4.03
CA GLY A 96 -13.75 4.07 -5.10
C GLY A 96 -13.06 3.44 -6.32
N THR A 97 -12.13 2.50 -6.13
CA THR A 97 -11.39 1.84 -7.23
C THR A 97 -11.92 0.46 -7.58
N ALA A 98 -12.27 -0.30 -6.54
CA ALA A 98 -13.04 -1.52 -6.59
C ALA A 98 -13.85 -1.56 -5.29
N GLU A 99 -15.17 -1.48 -5.41
CA GLU A 99 -16.05 -1.34 -4.25
C GLU A 99 -15.89 -2.52 -3.29
N GLY A 100 -15.70 -2.22 -2.00
CA GLY A 100 -15.56 -3.24 -0.96
C GLY A 100 -14.23 -4.00 -0.96
N SER A 101 -13.17 -3.50 -1.60
CA SER A 101 -11.83 -4.06 -1.45
C SER A 101 -11.36 -3.95 0.00
N LEU A 102 -10.69 -5.00 0.49
CA LEU A 102 -10.08 -5.02 1.82
C LEU A 102 -8.60 -4.77 1.71
N TYR A 103 -8.09 -3.99 2.66
CA TYR A 103 -6.67 -3.72 2.84
C TYR A 103 -6.26 -4.06 4.27
N GLU A 104 -5.17 -4.78 4.47
CA GLU A 104 -4.60 -5.07 5.79
C GLU A 104 -3.11 -4.74 5.82
N ARG A 105 -2.67 -4.19 6.94
CA ARG A 105 -1.26 -4.02 7.28
C ARG A 105 -0.99 -4.59 8.66
N SER A 106 0.08 -5.37 8.79
CA SER A 106 0.46 -6.01 10.05
C SER A 106 1.98 -5.96 10.28
N LEU A 107 2.40 -5.71 11.52
CA LEU A 107 3.78 -5.93 11.97
C LEU A 107 3.87 -7.34 12.56
N ILE A 108 4.32 -8.30 11.76
CA ILE A 108 4.20 -9.73 12.09
C ILE A 108 5.35 -10.32 12.90
N ARG A 109 6.50 -9.64 12.95
CA ARG A 109 7.65 -9.99 13.81
C ARG A 109 8.60 -8.81 13.95
N ALA A 110 9.08 -8.55 15.17
CA ALA A 110 10.22 -7.67 15.41
C ALA A 110 11.44 -8.53 15.81
N ASN A 111 12.54 -8.41 15.06
CA ASN A 111 13.76 -9.18 15.31
C ASN A 111 14.66 -8.47 16.33
N GLN A 112 15.56 -9.22 16.95
CA GLN A 112 16.50 -8.70 17.96
C GLN A 112 17.49 -7.67 17.39
N ASP A 113 17.77 -7.72 16.09
CA ASP A 113 18.65 -6.77 15.39
C ASP A 113 17.95 -5.47 14.99
N GLY A 114 16.67 -5.32 15.35
CA GLY A 114 15.84 -4.15 15.01
C GLY A 114 15.23 -4.21 13.61
N SER A 115 15.45 -5.27 12.83
CA SER A 115 14.69 -5.52 11.62
C SER A 115 13.27 -6.00 11.94
N GLU A 116 12.33 -5.72 11.06
CA GLU A 116 10.91 -6.01 11.27
C GLU A 116 10.31 -6.68 10.04
N TRP A 117 9.52 -7.72 10.25
CA TRP A 117 8.70 -8.31 9.19
C TRP A 117 7.33 -7.66 9.18
N TRP A 118 6.99 -7.11 8.02
CA TRP A 118 5.70 -6.49 7.77
C TRP A 118 4.93 -7.27 6.73
N ARG A 119 3.64 -7.46 6.97
CA ARG A 119 2.69 -8.02 6.00
C ARG A 119 1.76 -6.92 5.49
N VAL A 120 1.55 -6.92 4.19
CA VAL A 120 0.48 -6.18 3.54
C VAL A 120 -0.38 -7.15 2.73
N GLU A 121 -1.69 -6.99 2.80
CA GLU A 121 -2.65 -7.85 2.12
C GLU A 121 -3.78 -7.03 1.50
N THR A 122 -4.17 -7.39 0.28
CA THR A 122 -5.42 -6.92 -0.33
C THR A 122 -6.30 -8.08 -0.71
N ARG A 123 -7.61 -7.86 -0.60
CA ARG A 123 -8.64 -8.74 -1.14
C ARG A 123 -9.60 -7.92 -1.97
N THR A 124 -9.75 -8.26 -3.24
CA THR A 124 -10.64 -7.56 -4.17
C THR A 124 -11.60 -8.56 -4.79
N LYS A 125 -12.90 -8.28 -4.70
CA LYS A 125 -13.91 -9.09 -5.39
C LYS A 125 -13.86 -8.81 -6.89
N THR A 126 -13.86 -9.86 -7.68
CA THR A 126 -13.89 -9.82 -9.14
C THR A 126 -15.05 -10.68 -9.66
N GLU A 127 -15.36 -10.60 -10.96
CA GLU A 127 -16.38 -11.47 -11.57
C GLU A 127 -16.01 -12.96 -11.48
N GLU A 128 -14.71 -13.28 -11.40
CA GLU A 128 -14.18 -14.64 -11.38
C GLU A 128 -13.94 -15.18 -9.96
N GLY A 129 -14.07 -14.34 -8.91
CA GLY A 129 -13.86 -14.74 -7.52
C GLY A 129 -13.30 -13.62 -6.64
N GLU A 130 -12.33 -13.96 -5.80
CA GLU A 130 -11.59 -13.00 -4.98
C GLU A 130 -10.11 -13.04 -5.39
N ASP A 131 -9.58 -11.88 -5.79
CA ASP A 131 -8.16 -11.69 -5.98
C ASP A 131 -7.52 -11.31 -4.66
N VAL A 132 -6.53 -12.12 -4.26
CA VAL A 132 -5.76 -11.90 -3.04
C VAL A 132 -4.32 -11.61 -3.41
N VAL A 133 -3.79 -10.50 -2.92
CA VAL A 133 -2.35 -10.18 -2.95
C VAL A 133 -1.86 -10.20 -1.51
N ILE A 134 -0.83 -10.99 -1.22
CA ILE A 134 -0.14 -10.98 0.08
C ILE A 134 1.33 -10.73 -0.17
N MET A 135 1.91 -9.79 0.56
CA MET A 135 3.34 -9.53 0.53
C MET A 135 3.88 -9.43 1.96
N GLU A 136 4.99 -10.12 2.22
CA GLU A 136 5.72 -10.04 3.47
C GLU A 136 7.14 -9.56 3.18
N ALA A 137 7.54 -8.47 3.82
CA ALA A 137 8.85 -7.87 3.63
C ALA A 137 9.57 -7.68 4.97
N MET A 138 10.87 -8.01 4.98
CA MET A 138 11.75 -7.70 6.10
C MET A 138 12.35 -6.31 5.86
N LEU A 139 11.97 -5.36 6.71
CA LEU A 139 12.50 -4.02 6.71
C LEU A 139 13.66 -3.94 7.70
N SER A 140 14.74 -3.24 7.33
CA SER A 140 15.80 -2.92 8.29
C SER A 140 15.28 -2.05 9.43
N SER A 141 16.10 -1.89 10.47
CA SER A 141 15.94 -0.77 11.39
C SER A 141 15.91 0.55 10.61
N ALA A 142 15.17 1.52 11.12
CA ALA A 142 15.12 2.87 10.54
C ALA A 142 16.48 3.56 10.71
N ASP A 143 16.91 4.30 9.69
CA ASP A 143 18.01 5.27 9.81
C ASP A 143 17.53 6.58 10.47
N GLU A 144 18.45 7.54 10.63
CA GLU A 144 18.14 8.85 11.24
C GLU A 144 17.02 9.62 10.52
N ALA A 145 16.83 9.37 9.23
CA ALA A 145 15.79 9.99 8.40
C ALA A 145 14.50 9.15 8.34
N GLY A 146 14.42 8.06 9.11
CA GLY A 146 13.26 7.17 9.18
C GLY A 146 13.14 6.23 7.99
N ASN A 147 14.16 6.12 7.15
CA ASN A 147 14.17 5.21 6.01
C ASN A 147 14.58 3.80 6.44
N ARG A 148 13.91 2.82 5.86
CA ARG A 148 14.16 1.39 6.07
C ARG A 148 14.44 0.73 4.73
N LYS A 149 15.50 -0.06 4.66
CA LYS A 149 15.82 -0.87 3.48
C LYS A 149 14.92 -2.10 3.48
N VAL A 150 14.45 -2.51 2.31
CA VAL A 150 13.86 -3.86 2.17
C VAL A 150 15.02 -4.84 2.05
N LEU A 151 15.14 -5.74 3.03
CA LEU A 151 16.21 -6.74 3.10
C LEU A 151 15.80 -8.06 2.47
N ARG A 152 14.50 -8.36 2.49
CA ARG A 152 13.92 -9.59 1.95
C ARG A 152 12.44 -9.39 1.64
N MET A 153 11.92 -10.08 0.63
CA MET A 153 10.49 -10.01 0.29
C MET A 153 9.98 -11.34 -0.26
N ARG A 154 8.80 -11.74 0.21
CA ARG A 154 8.00 -12.82 -0.36
C ARG A 154 6.63 -12.31 -0.74
N ALA A 155 6.08 -12.87 -1.80
CA ALA A 155 4.76 -12.49 -2.29
C ALA A 155 3.97 -13.71 -2.76
N MET A 156 2.65 -13.58 -2.67
CA MET A 156 1.67 -14.43 -3.32
C MET A 156 0.70 -13.52 -4.07
N LEU A 157 0.75 -13.58 -5.39
CA LEU A 157 -0.09 -12.79 -6.30
C LEU A 157 -1.35 -13.57 -6.72
N PRO A 158 -2.37 -12.89 -7.27
CA PRO A 158 -3.59 -13.54 -7.74
C PRO A 158 -3.32 -14.70 -8.69
N GLY A 159 -3.94 -15.84 -8.40
CA GLY A 159 -3.81 -17.06 -9.20
C GLY A 159 -2.50 -17.85 -8.99
N GLU A 160 -1.56 -17.37 -8.17
CA GLU A 160 -0.42 -18.18 -7.74
C GLU A 160 -0.86 -19.26 -6.75
N LYS A 161 -0.23 -20.44 -6.82
CA LYS A 161 -0.54 -21.57 -5.94
C LYS A 161 0.35 -21.63 -4.70
N GLU A 162 1.54 -21.05 -4.79
CA GLU A 162 2.56 -21.09 -3.76
C GLU A 162 3.22 -19.71 -3.68
N PRO A 163 3.61 -19.24 -2.48
CA PRO A 163 4.35 -18.01 -2.33
C PRO A 163 5.74 -18.14 -2.96
N ARG A 164 6.26 -17.02 -3.47
CA ARG A 164 7.60 -16.96 -4.07
C ARG A 164 8.47 -15.88 -3.45
N GLU A 165 9.77 -16.12 -3.51
CA GLU A 165 10.77 -15.14 -3.16
C GLU A 165 10.85 -14.07 -4.27
N ILE A 166 10.93 -12.80 -3.86
CA ILE A 166 11.27 -11.70 -4.75
C ILE A 166 12.75 -11.42 -4.54
N PRO A 167 13.62 -11.63 -5.55
CA PRO A 167 15.03 -11.32 -5.42
C PRO A 167 15.26 -9.86 -5.06
N VAL A 168 16.00 -9.61 -3.99
CA VAL A 168 16.41 -8.26 -3.56
C VAL A 168 17.92 -8.19 -3.64
N GLU A 169 18.45 -7.37 -4.55
CA GLU A 169 19.89 -7.12 -4.63
C GLU A 169 20.32 -6.07 -3.60
N GLU A 170 21.59 -6.10 -3.15
CA GLU A 170 22.08 -5.12 -2.19
C GLU A 170 21.96 -3.67 -2.72
N LYS A 171 22.27 -3.47 -4.00
CA LYS A 171 22.09 -2.19 -4.68
C LYS A 171 20.63 -1.74 -4.68
N ASP A 172 19.71 -2.68 -4.84
CA ASP A 172 18.28 -2.42 -4.87
C ASP A 172 17.74 -2.08 -3.48
N ALA A 173 18.20 -2.77 -2.44
CA ALA A 173 17.90 -2.43 -1.05
C ALA A 173 18.42 -1.04 -0.65
N GLN A 174 19.52 -0.59 -1.25
CA GLN A 174 20.04 0.77 -1.03
C GLN A 174 19.20 1.84 -1.72
N ASN A 175 18.74 1.57 -2.96
CA ASN A 175 18.00 2.52 -3.78
C ASN A 175 16.51 2.61 -3.43
N TRP A 176 15.92 1.51 -2.96
CA TRP A 176 14.49 1.40 -2.69
C TRP A 176 14.25 1.26 -1.19
N GLN A 177 13.93 2.40 -0.59
CA GLN A 177 13.71 2.51 0.85
C GLN A 177 12.24 2.82 1.14
N ILE A 178 11.73 2.23 2.21
CA ILE A 178 10.42 2.52 2.79
C ILE A 178 10.61 3.58 3.86
N ASN A 179 9.95 4.72 3.72
CA ASN A 179 10.05 5.78 4.72
C ASN A 179 8.93 5.63 5.75
N THR A 180 9.30 5.30 6.98
CA THR A 180 8.38 5.16 8.11
C THR A 180 8.40 6.34 9.08
N GLY A 181 9.30 7.30 8.88
CA GLY A 181 9.56 8.39 9.84
C GLY A 181 9.14 9.79 9.39
N ARG A 182 8.47 9.94 8.24
CA ARG A 182 7.94 11.24 7.80
C ARG A 182 6.88 11.73 8.79
N LYS A 183 7.21 12.74 9.59
CA LYS A 183 6.26 13.43 10.46
C LYS A 183 5.94 14.81 9.88
N LEU A 184 4.67 15.22 9.98
CA LEU A 184 4.29 16.61 9.71
C LEU A 184 4.85 17.50 10.82
N THR A 185 5.17 18.76 10.48
CA THR A 185 5.55 19.74 11.51
C THR A 185 4.34 20.06 12.39
N GLU A 186 4.59 20.54 13.60
CA GLU A 186 3.53 20.95 14.53
C GLU A 186 2.63 22.03 13.90
N GLU A 187 3.21 23.00 13.19
CA GLU A 187 2.47 24.07 12.51
C GLU A 187 1.61 23.53 11.36
N SER A 188 2.09 22.52 10.63
CA SER A 188 1.32 21.88 9.57
C SER A 188 0.15 21.10 10.14
N LEU A 189 0.37 20.38 11.25
CA LEU A 189 -0.68 19.66 11.96
C LEU A 189 -1.74 20.62 12.50
N GLU A 190 -1.33 21.72 13.13
CA GLU A 190 -2.24 22.75 13.62
C GLU A 190 -3.07 23.35 12.47
N GLY A 191 -2.45 23.72 11.35
CA GLY A 191 -3.15 24.29 10.19
C GLY A 191 -4.12 23.31 9.50
N MET A 192 -3.81 22.02 9.53
CA MET A 192 -4.67 20.96 8.97
C MET A 192 -5.78 20.54 9.92
N THR A 193 -5.62 20.73 11.23
CA THR A 193 -6.60 20.29 12.23
C THR A 193 -7.90 21.09 12.11
N LYS A 194 -9.02 20.39 11.95
CA LYS A 194 -10.37 20.99 11.91
C LYS A 194 -11.18 20.75 13.19
N GLY A 195 -10.75 19.81 14.03
CA GLY A 195 -11.38 19.55 15.31
C GLY A 195 -11.35 18.07 15.67
N GLN A 196 -12.23 17.67 16.58
CA GLN A 196 -12.45 16.27 16.95
C GLN A 196 -13.86 15.85 16.60
N GLU A 197 -13.99 14.63 16.09
CA GLU A 197 -15.27 14.04 15.67
C GLU A 197 -15.40 12.62 16.22
N LYS A 198 -16.64 12.25 16.56
CA LYS A 198 -16.96 10.86 16.88
C LYS A 198 -17.19 10.10 15.57
N ILE A 199 -16.41 9.06 15.33
CA ILE A 199 -16.49 8.22 14.14
C ILE A 199 -16.90 6.81 14.56
N THR A 200 -17.89 6.27 13.87
CA THR A 200 -18.37 4.90 14.07
C THR A 200 -18.06 4.11 12.81
N THR A 201 -17.43 2.95 13.00
CA THR A 201 -17.04 2.00 11.96
C THR A 201 -17.36 0.58 12.44
N GLU A 202 -17.12 -0.43 11.59
CA GLU A 202 -17.24 -1.85 12.01
C GLU A 202 -16.24 -2.23 13.12
N ALA A 203 -15.10 -1.53 13.20
CA ALA A 203 -14.10 -1.75 14.25
C ALA A 203 -14.51 -1.16 15.61
N GLY A 204 -15.55 -0.31 15.67
CA GLY A 204 -16.04 0.31 16.90
C GLY A 204 -16.30 1.80 16.77
N GLU A 205 -16.39 2.47 17.92
CA GLU A 205 -16.55 3.92 18.02
C GLU A 205 -15.26 4.58 18.50
N PHE A 206 -14.89 5.69 17.85
CA PHE A 206 -13.63 6.39 18.11
C PHE A 206 -13.88 7.89 18.25
N GLN A 207 -13.21 8.51 19.22
CA GLN A 207 -12.98 9.95 19.18
C GLN A 207 -11.73 10.20 18.34
N ALA A 208 -11.88 10.88 17.21
CA ALA A 208 -10.83 11.06 16.22
C ALA A 208 -10.60 12.55 15.92
N THR A 209 -9.34 12.94 15.76
CA THR A 209 -8.95 14.25 15.26
C THR A 209 -9.12 14.27 13.74
N LEU A 210 -9.88 15.23 13.23
CA LEU A 210 -10.03 15.48 11.80
C LEU A 210 -8.89 16.39 11.32
N LEU A 211 -8.07 15.86 10.41
CA LEU A 211 -7.17 16.66 9.59
C LEU A 211 -7.73 16.81 8.18
N GLU A 212 -7.56 18.00 7.60
CA GLU A 212 -8.00 18.32 6.25
C GLU A 212 -6.94 19.13 5.50
N THR A 213 -6.73 18.80 4.23
CA THR A 213 -5.96 19.61 3.30
C THR A 213 -6.60 19.62 1.92
N LYS A 214 -6.16 20.54 1.06
CA LYS A 214 -6.58 20.62 -0.34
C LYS A 214 -5.39 20.37 -1.26
N SER A 215 -5.56 19.42 -2.18
CA SER A 215 -4.58 19.11 -3.23
C SER A 215 -5.27 19.28 -4.58
N GLY A 216 -4.93 20.35 -5.30
CA GLY A 216 -5.63 20.72 -6.54
C GLY A 216 -7.14 20.93 -6.30
N ASN A 217 -7.96 20.19 -7.04
CA ASN A 217 -9.43 20.19 -6.92
C ASN A 217 -9.96 19.13 -5.95
N THR A 218 -9.10 18.51 -5.13
CA THR A 218 -9.47 17.43 -4.21
C THR A 218 -9.25 17.87 -2.77
N THR A 219 -10.30 17.74 -1.95
CA THR A 219 -10.21 17.85 -0.50
C THR A 219 -9.89 16.47 0.07
N VAL A 220 -8.83 16.39 0.87
CA VAL A 220 -8.40 15.16 1.52
C VAL A 220 -8.56 15.29 3.02
N ARG A 221 -9.22 14.29 3.62
CA ARG A 221 -9.52 14.22 5.05
C ARG A 221 -9.03 12.93 5.67
N TRP A 222 -8.53 13.04 6.88
CA TRP A 222 -8.10 11.94 7.72
C TRP A 222 -8.74 12.07 9.10
N TRP A 223 -9.28 10.97 9.62
CA TRP A 223 -9.78 10.88 10.98
C TRP A 223 -8.89 9.92 11.75
N ASN A 224 -8.22 10.48 12.76
CA ASN A 224 -7.11 9.82 13.41
C ASN A 224 -7.26 9.74 14.93
N THR A 225 -6.85 8.62 15.53
CA THR A 225 -6.92 8.38 16.97
C THR A 225 -5.72 7.58 17.47
N GLU A 226 -5.24 7.83 18.68
CA GLU A 226 -4.13 7.06 19.25
C GLU A 226 -4.50 5.63 19.64
N SER A 227 -5.80 5.31 19.68
CA SER A 227 -6.31 3.99 20.09
C SER A 227 -6.13 2.90 19.03
N VAL A 228 -5.69 3.25 17.82
CA VAL A 228 -5.53 2.34 16.68
C VAL A 228 -4.05 2.38 16.24
N PRO A 229 -3.40 1.22 15.97
CA PRO A 229 -2.04 1.20 15.42
C PRO A 229 -1.95 1.97 14.09
N GLY A 230 -1.05 2.96 13.98
CA GLY A 230 -0.99 3.89 12.84
C GLY A 230 -2.11 4.93 12.78
N GLY A 231 -3.03 4.91 13.74
CA GLY A 231 -4.01 5.95 14.04
C GLY A 231 -5.17 6.17 13.07
N LEU A 232 -5.12 5.64 11.85
CA LEU A 232 -6.13 5.91 10.82
C LEU A 232 -7.45 5.16 11.05
N VAL A 233 -8.52 5.89 11.35
CA VAL A 233 -9.90 5.37 11.46
C VAL A 233 -10.66 5.50 10.16
N ARG A 234 -10.53 6.65 9.48
CA ARG A 234 -11.19 6.92 8.20
C ARG A 234 -10.32 7.82 7.34
N TYR A 235 -10.37 7.60 6.04
CA TYR A 235 -9.78 8.43 5.01
C TYR A 235 -10.83 8.80 3.97
N ASN A 236 -10.81 10.03 3.46
CA ASN A 236 -11.64 10.43 2.34
C ASN A 236 -10.90 11.40 1.42
N ALA A 237 -10.97 11.17 0.12
CA ALA A 237 -10.64 12.14 -0.92
C ALA A 237 -11.87 12.47 -1.76
N THR A 238 -12.30 13.73 -1.75
CA THR A 238 -13.48 14.22 -2.46
C THR A 238 -13.11 15.35 -3.41
N GLN A 239 -13.53 15.26 -4.67
CA GLN A 239 -13.37 16.31 -5.66
C GLN A 239 -14.30 17.49 -5.38
N ASP A 240 -13.95 18.68 -5.87
CA ASP A 240 -14.73 19.92 -5.70
C ASP A 240 -16.17 19.82 -6.26
N ASN A 241 -16.42 18.89 -7.20
CA ASN A 241 -17.76 18.57 -7.71
C ASN A 241 -18.61 17.74 -6.73
N GLY A 242 -18.06 17.38 -5.57
CA GLY A 242 -18.70 16.54 -4.54
C GLY A 242 -18.53 15.04 -4.74
N GLU A 243 -17.86 14.60 -5.79
CA GLU A 243 -17.60 13.19 -6.06
C GLU A 243 -16.50 12.66 -5.13
N THR A 244 -16.83 11.66 -4.32
CA THR A 244 -15.84 10.94 -3.52
C THR A 244 -15.06 9.99 -4.41
N THR A 245 -13.78 10.29 -4.59
CA THR A 245 -12.89 9.47 -5.41
C THR A 245 -12.37 8.27 -4.63
N TYR A 246 -12.15 8.42 -3.32
CA TYR A 246 -11.64 7.35 -2.44
C TYR A 246 -12.21 7.51 -1.04
N GLN A 247 -12.69 6.42 -0.44
CA GLN A 247 -13.11 6.38 0.96
C GLN A 247 -12.66 5.11 1.64
N TRP A 248 -11.97 5.24 2.77
CA TRP A 248 -11.53 4.07 3.54
C TRP A 248 -12.03 4.14 4.95
N GLU A 249 -12.40 2.99 5.48
CA GLU A 249 -12.97 2.87 6.80
C GLU A 249 -12.36 1.69 7.54
N LEU A 250 -11.88 1.92 8.76
CA LEU A 250 -11.31 0.90 9.61
C LEU A 250 -12.40 -0.12 9.99
N ILE A 251 -12.20 -1.38 9.64
CA ILE A 251 -13.16 -2.45 9.93
C ILE A 251 -12.66 -3.43 11.00
N ALA A 252 -11.34 -3.51 11.21
CA ALA A 252 -10.75 -4.29 12.30
C ALA A 252 -9.35 -3.78 12.65
N PHE A 253 -8.94 -4.04 13.89
CA PHE A 253 -7.56 -3.91 14.35
C PHE A 253 -7.36 -4.85 15.54
N GLY A 254 -6.11 -5.22 15.83
CA GLY A 254 -5.78 -6.14 16.91
C GLY A 254 -4.28 -6.34 17.04
N ASN A 255 -3.87 -7.36 17.81
CA ASN A 255 -2.48 -7.58 18.21
C ASN A 255 -2.02 -9.05 18.15
N ASP A 256 -2.71 -9.89 17.38
CA ASP A 256 -2.47 -11.33 17.26
C ASP A 256 -1.88 -11.75 15.90
N ALA A 257 -1.56 -10.81 15.01
CA ALA A 257 -0.96 -11.08 13.71
C ALA A 257 0.54 -11.41 13.84
N THR A 258 0.88 -12.56 14.42
CA THR A 258 2.27 -12.95 14.78
C THR A 258 2.87 -14.04 13.88
N THR A 259 2.08 -14.53 12.92
CA THR A 259 2.48 -15.64 12.04
C THR A 259 2.69 -15.17 10.62
N SER A 260 3.77 -15.63 10.00
CA SER A 260 3.95 -15.55 8.55
C SER A 260 2.96 -16.49 7.85
N VAL A 261 2.23 -15.96 6.86
CA VAL A 261 1.36 -16.76 6.00
C VAL A 261 2.09 -17.23 4.73
N LEU A 262 3.24 -16.63 4.41
CA LEU A 262 4.06 -16.96 3.24
C LEU A 262 5.28 -17.85 3.57
N ASN A 263 5.38 -18.35 4.81
CA ASN A 263 6.53 -19.07 5.36
C ASN A 263 7.84 -18.28 5.19
N SER A 264 7.81 -17.00 5.56
CA SER A 264 8.93 -16.08 5.46
C SER A 264 10.01 -16.29 6.51
N PHE A 265 9.68 -16.89 7.65
CA PHE A 265 10.57 -17.03 8.80
C PHE A 265 10.17 -18.16 9.75
#